data_AF-A7F678-F1
#
_entry.id   AF-A7F678-F1
#
_cell.length_a   1.000
_cell.length_b   1.000
_cell.length_c   1.000
_cell.angle_alpha   90.00
_cell.angle_beta   90.00
_cell.angle_gamma   90.00
#
_symmetry.space_group_name_H-M   'P 1'
#
loop_
_entity.id
_entity.type
_entity.pdbx_description
1 polymer ?
#
loop_
_entity_poly.entity_id
_entity_poly.type
_entity_poly.pdbx_seq_one_letter_code
_entity_poly.pdbx_strand_id
1 'polypeptide(L)'
;MGSFETRVFNWRAPTILLVAGNRIEDIPAGGQERNFADTLPPKRFPNGGKSSRVVFGVYLSQPWKQTHKECFGDTDTLLFQLEPVHEVFHASVINRDYVAFSKPPSAHPCLSFGCPHPKTKQTAGLSTHVNLGAVSLYLDSSFEFGVFTHNYTSGGGAFHNSETRRSDFQDRFEIESLEVWGCGGDAEAQKQKEMWAWEEREAEARRKINLGSGDIEADRALLEMAGLIGGNRSGGSMN
;
A
#
# COMPACT_ATOMS: atom_id res chain seq x y z
N MET A 1 -3.54 4.38 -0.32
CA MET A 1 -3.47 3.04 0.32
C MET A 1 -4.80 2.28 0.51
N GLY A 2 -5.87 2.86 1.08
CA GLY A 2 -7.10 2.07 1.35
C GLY A 2 -7.75 1.47 0.10
N SER A 3 -7.76 2.20 -1.02
CA SER A 3 -8.25 1.70 -2.31
C SER A 3 -7.38 0.61 -2.93
N PHE A 4 -6.08 0.60 -2.62
CA PHE A 4 -5.17 -0.46 -3.06
C PHE A 4 -5.47 -1.76 -2.33
N GLU A 5 -5.61 -1.69 -1.00
CA GLU A 5 -5.93 -2.84 -0.17
C GLU A 5 -7.23 -3.52 -0.61
N THR A 6 -8.31 -2.77 -0.77
CA THR A 6 -9.63 -3.34 -1.11
C THR A 6 -9.64 -4.08 -2.44
N ARG A 7 -8.77 -3.68 -3.38
CA ARG A 7 -8.66 -4.32 -4.70
C ARG A 7 -7.72 -5.52 -4.71
N VAL A 8 -6.70 -5.50 -3.85
CA VAL A 8 -5.55 -6.42 -3.96
C VAL A 8 -5.57 -7.51 -2.89
N PHE A 9 -6.05 -7.24 -1.67
CA PHE A 9 -5.96 -8.19 -0.55
C PHE A 9 -6.86 -9.42 -0.70
N ASN A 10 -7.96 -9.30 -1.43
CA ASN A 10 -8.85 -10.42 -1.72
C ASN A 10 -8.30 -11.34 -2.82
N TRP A 11 -7.24 -10.93 -3.52
CA TRP A 11 -6.60 -11.73 -4.55
C TRP A 11 -5.71 -12.82 -3.93
N ARG A 12 -6.00 -14.08 -4.23
CA ARG A 12 -5.32 -15.24 -3.61
C ARG A 12 -4.27 -15.91 -4.49
N ALA A 13 -4.29 -15.69 -5.80
CA ALA A 13 -3.27 -16.23 -6.69
C ALA A 13 -2.00 -15.36 -6.63
N PRO A 14 -0.87 -15.83 -7.16
CA PRO A 14 0.33 -15.01 -7.27
C PRO A 14 0.05 -13.71 -8.03
N THR A 15 0.84 -12.68 -7.77
CA THR A 15 0.68 -11.35 -8.39
C THR A 15 2.00 -10.79 -8.86
N ILE A 16 1.95 -9.96 -9.89
CA ILE A 16 3.04 -9.11 -10.33
C ILE A 16 2.62 -7.66 -10.12
N LEU A 17 3.33 -6.94 -9.26
CA LEU A 17 3.23 -5.49 -9.17
C LEU A 17 4.20 -4.86 -10.17
N LEU A 18 3.76 -3.85 -10.91
CA LEU A 18 4.60 -3.00 -11.74
C LEU A 18 4.44 -1.55 -11.29
N VAL A 19 5.56 -0.85 -11.15
CA VAL A 19 5.59 0.59 -10.89
C VAL A 19 6.48 1.26 -11.93
N ALA A 20 5.92 2.22 -12.64
CA ALA A 20 6.64 3.03 -13.62
C ALA A 20 6.63 4.49 -13.18
N GLY A 21 7.71 5.20 -13.50
CA GLY A 21 7.85 6.59 -13.10
C GLY A 21 9.04 7.29 -13.72
N ASN A 22 9.18 8.56 -13.39
CA ASN A 22 10.26 9.42 -13.84
C ASN A 22 11.12 9.85 -12.65
N ARG A 23 12.44 9.74 -12.80
CA ARG A 23 13.39 10.15 -11.76
C ARG A 23 13.21 11.63 -11.42
N ILE A 24 13.22 11.92 -10.13
CA ILE A 24 13.18 13.28 -9.61
C ILE A 24 14.60 13.80 -9.40
N GLU A 25 14.74 15.11 -9.42
CA GLU A 25 15.98 15.81 -9.13
C GLU A 25 16.35 15.69 -7.64
N ASP A 26 17.60 15.97 -7.31
CA ASP A 26 18.05 15.90 -5.91
C ASP A 26 17.48 17.03 -5.05
N ILE A 27 17.09 18.15 -5.69
CA ILE A 27 16.48 19.31 -5.04
C ILE A 27 14.97 19.22 -5.26
N PRO A 28 14.16 19.06 -4.19
CA PRO A 28 12.71 18.98 -4.33
C PRO A 28 12.13 20.24 -4.95
N ALA A 29 11.30 20.08 -5.99
CA ALA A 29 10.62 21.17 -6.67
C ALA A 29 9.29 21.54 -5.99
N GLY A 30 8.64 20.57 -5.34
CA GLY A 30 7.30 20.73 -4.74
C GLY A 30 7.20 20.40 -3.25
N GLY A 31 6.09 20.79 -2.62
CA GLY A 31 5.83 20.50 -1.21
C GLY A 31 5.66 19.01 -0.90
N GLN A 32 4.97 18.26 -1.78
CA GLN A 32 4.80 16.81 -1.63
C GLN A 32 6.13 16.07 -1.79
N GLU A 33 6.90 16.44 -2.82
CA GLU A 33 8.24 15.88 -3.06
C GLU A 33 9.19 16.16 -1.90
N ARG A 34 9.12 17.36 -1.31
CA ARG A 34 9.91 17.71 -0.11
C ARG A 34 9.50 16.88 1.10
N ASN A 35 8.20 16.71 1.34
CA ASN A 35 7.70 15.86 2.41
C ASN A 35 8.20 14.42 2.25
N PHE A 36 8.18 13.89 1.02
CA PHE A 36 8.74 12.58 0.71
C PHE A 36 10.25 12.54 0.97
N ALA A 37 11.01 13.52 0.48
CA ALA A 37 12.45 13.61 0.68
C ALA A 37 12.84 13.66 2.17
N ASP A 38 12.07 14.35 3.01
CA ASP A 38 12.29 14.44 4.45
C ASP A 38 12.06 13.09 5.17
N THR A 39 11.27 12.17 4.60
CA THR A 39 11.12 10.80 5.14
C THR A 39 12.32 9.90 4.84
N LEU A 40 13.16 10.27 3.88
CA LEU A 40 14.28 9.46 3.43
C LEU A 40 15.61 9.93 4.05
N PRO A 41 16.59 9.03 4.22
CA PRO A 41 17.95 9.45 4.53
C PRO A 41 18.51 10.34 3.40
N PRO A 42 19.51 11.18 3.68
CA PRO A 42 20.20 11.94 2.63
C PRO A 42 20.68 11.04 1.50
N LYS A 43 20.51 11.48 0.25
CA LYS A 43 20.93 10.71 -0.92
C LYS A 43 22.45 10.60 -0.96
N ARG A 44 22.98 9.39 -0.80
CA ARG A 44 24.43 9.10 -0.81
C ARG A 44 24.91 8.46 -2.10
N PHE A 45 24.00 7.90 -2.88
CA PHE A 45 24.32 7.14 -4.08
C PHE A 45 23.85 7.88 -5.34
N PRO A 46 24.60 7.78 -6.45
CA PRO A 46 24.20 8.36 -7.73
C PRO A 46 22.98 7.62 -8.31
N ASN A 47 22.40 8.18 -9.37
CA ASN A 47 21.34 7.51 -10.13
C ASN A 47 21.88 6.25 -10.82
N GLY A 48 21.04 5.21 -10.95
CA GLY A 48 21.41 3.90 -11.50
C GLY A 48 21.58 3.86 -13.03
N GLY A 49 21.50 5.00 -13.70
CA GLY A 49 21.63 5.12 -15.16
C GLY A 49 21.38 6.55 -15.63
N LYS A 50 21.37 6.77 -16.95
CA LYS A 50 21.12 8.10 -17.55
C LYS A 50 19.65 8.33 -17.96
N SER A 51 18.85 7.28 -18.05
CA SER A 51 17.43 7.39 -18.40
C SER A 51 16.67 8.15 -17.31
N SER A 52 15.70 8.99 -17.69
CA SER A 52 14.77 9.58 -16.72
C SER A 52 13.75 8.55 -16.26
N ARG A 53 13.26 7.71 -17.18
CA ARG A 53 12.23 6.69 -16.90
C ARG A 53 12.83 5.48 -16.18
N VAL A 54 12.11 5.01 -15.18
CA VAL A 54 12.38 3.78 -14.43
C VAL A 54 11.13 2.93 -14.34
N VAL A 55 11.30 1.62 -14.44
CA VAL A 55 10.22 0.65 -14.26
C VAL A 55 10.74 -0.48 -13.38
N PHE A 56 10.08 -0.67 -12.25
CA PHE A 56 10.35 -1.75 -11.32
C PHE A 56 9.14 -2.65 -11.21
N GLY A 57 9.36 -3.89 -10.80
CA GLY A 57 8.28 -4.80 -10.51
C GLY A 57 8.63 -5.79 -9.42
N VAL A 58 7.59 -6.40 -8.86
CA VAL A 58 7.71 -7.40 -7.82
C VAL A 58 6.76 -8.54 -8.12
N TYR A 59 7.29 -9.75 -8.19
CA TYR A 59 6.48 -10.97 -8.20
C TYR A 59 6.28 -11.45 -6.76
N LEU A 60 5.02 -11.73 -6.40
CA LEU A 60 4.62 -12.26 -5.11
C LEU A 60 3.80 -13.52 -5.30
N SER A 61 4.33 -14.63 -4.79
CA SER A 61 3.64 -15.93 -4.66
C SER A 61 2.53 -15.89 -3.60
N GLN A 62 2.71 -15.11 -2.53
CA GLN A 62 1.80 -15.06 -1.40
C GLN A 62 0.72 -13.98 -1.54
N PRO A 63 -0.48 -14.21 -0.96
CA PRO A 63 -1.51 -13.18 -0.88
C PRO A 63 -1.04 -11.94 -0.11
N TRP A 64 -1.57 -10.80 -0.51
CA TRP A 64 -1.31 -9.52 0.14
C TRP A 64 -1.92 -9.46 1.53
N LYS A 65 -1.19 -8.88 2.48
CA LYS A 65 -1.68 -8.66 3.85
C LYS A 65 -1.05 -7.44 4.48
N GLN A 66 -1.74 -6.89 5.49
CA GLN A 66 -1.20 -5.82 6.30
C GLN A 66 -0.05 -6.33 7.17
N THR A 67 1.02 -5.56 7.22
CA THR A 67 2.19 -5.85 8.05
C THR A 67 2.02 -5.22 9.42
N HIS A 68 2.03 -6.05 10.46
CA HIS A 68 1.89 -5.61 11.85
C HIS A 68 3.20 -5.71 12.64
N LYS A 69 3.98 -6.77 12.41
CA LYS A 69 5.21 -7.06 13.16
C LYS A 69 6.32 -7.63 12.27
N GLU A 70 5.95 -8.47 11.32
CA GLU A 70 6.88 -9.20 10.46
C GLU A 70 6.45 -9.03 9.00
N CYS A 71 7.45 -8.81 8.13
CA CYS A 71 7.28 -8.78 6.69
C CYS A 71 6.71 -10.10 6.17
N PHE A 72 6.11 -10.05 4.99
CA PHE A 72 5.55 -11.20 4.30
C PHE A 72 6.21 -11.45 2.95
N GLY A 73 5.87 -12.57 2.33
CA GLY A 73 6.55 -13.11 1.16
C GLY A 73 7.38 -14.35 1.52
N ASP A 74 7.91 -14.98 0.49
CA ASP A 74 8.82 -16.13 0.58
C ASP A 74 9.99 -16.01 -0.39
N THR A 75 10.78 -17.07 -0.47
CA THR A 75 11.96 -17.17 -1.35
C THR A 75 11.63 -17.13 -2.84
N ASP A 76 10.36 -17.30 -3.21
CA ASP A 76 9.91 -17.17 -4.59
C ASP A 76 9.58 -15.71 -4.94
N THR A 77 9.64 -14.79 -3.97
CA THR A 77 9.49 -13.35 -4.21
C THR A 77 10.64 -12.85 -5.07
N LEU A 78 10.32 -12.17 -6.16
CA LEU A 78 11.31 -11.57 -7.04
C LEU A 78 11.10 -10.06 -7.10
N LEU A 79 12.16 -9.31 -6.88
CA LEU A 79 12.21 -7.89 -7.21
C LEU A 79 12.94 -7.76 -8.54
N PHE A 80 12.44 -6.95 -9.47
CA PHE A 80 13.08 -6.78 -10.76
C PHE A 80 12.98 -5.36 -11.27
N GLN A 81 13.88 -5.01 -12.18
CA GLN A 81 13.86 -3.79 -12.95
C GLN A 81 13.60 -4.16 -14.42
N LEU A 82 12.77 -3.39 -15.10
CA LEU A 82 12.56 -3.49 -16.56
C LEU A 82 13.26 -2.35 -17.29
N GLU A 83 13.22 -1.13 -16.74
CA GLU A 83 13.86 0.06 -17.31
C GLU A 83 14.74 0.79 -16.28
N PRO A 84 15.91 1.34 -16.68
CA PRO A 84 16.48 1.30 -18.05
C PRO A 84 17.27 0.03 -18.37
N VAL A 85 17.56 -0.81 -17.38
CA VAL A 85 18.28 -2.08 -17.55
C VAL A 85 17.45 -3.17 -16.91
N HIS A 86 17.18 -4.22 -17.68
CA HIS A 86 16.47 -5.38 -17.15
C HIS A 86 17.37 -6.16 -16.20
N GLU A 87 16.88 -6.38 -14.98
CA GLU A 87 17.60 -7.15 -13.97
C GLU A 87 16.62 -7.78 -12.97
N VAL A 88 16.97 -8.95 -12.45
CA VAL A 88 16.18 -9.69 -11.47
C VAL A 88 17.00 -9.87 -10.19
N PHE A 89 16.41 -9.50 -9.06
CA PHE A 89 16.96 -9.60 -7.73
C PHE A 89 16.20 -10.68 -6.96
N HIS A 90 16.84 -11.82 -6.76
CA HIS A 90 16.24 -12.97 -6.08
C HIS A 90 16.15 -12.73 -4.57
N ALA A 91 15.10 -13.25 -3.94
CA ALA A 91 14.97 -13.25 -2.48
C ALA A 91 16.08 -14.06 -1.80
N SER A 92 16.62 -13.50 -0.72
CA SER A 92 17.64 -14.13 0.12
C SER A 92 17.01 -15.00 1.19
N VAL A 93 17.56 -16.19 1.42
CA VAL A 93 17.11 -17.07 2.51
C VAL A 93 17.50 -16.57 3.91
N ILE A 94 18.41 -15.59 4.00
CA ILE A 94 18.98 -15.11 5.27
C ILE A 94 18.12 -14.00 5.87
N ASN A 95 17.71 -13.02 5.07
CA ASN A 95 16.88 -11.91 5.51
C ASN A 95 15.49 -12.03 4.88
N ARG A 96 14.46 -12.13 5.73
CA ARG A 96 13.07 -12.35 5.32
C ARG A 96 12.23 -11.07 5.31
N ASP A 97 12.87 -9.91 5.34
CA ASP A 97 12.22 -8.60 5.22
C ASP A 97 11.76 -8.31 3.78
N TYR A 98 11.04 -9.27 3.15
CA TYR A 98 10.73 -9.22 1.72
C TYR A 98 9.71 -8.13 1.39
N VAL A 99 8.53 -8.15 2.02
CA VAL A 99 7.46 -7.18 1.76
C VAL A 99 6.85 -6.65 3.05
N ALA A 100 6.65 -5.34 3.13
CA ALA A 100 5.87 -4.71 4.18
C ALA A 100 4.82 -3.75 3.60
N PHE A 101 3.58 -3.91 4.04
CA PHE A 101 2.47 -2.99 3.77
C PHE A 101 1.97 -2.39 5.09
N SER A 102 2.35 -1.14 5.37
CA SER A 102 2.19 -0.50 6.67
C SER A 102 1.10 0.57 6.66
N LYS A 103 0.07 0.38 7.50
CA LYS A 103 -1.07 1.27 7.83
C LYS A 103 -0.70 2.37 8.85
N PRO A 104 -1.34 3.57 8.95
CA PRO A 104 -1.44 4.25 10.25
C PRO A 104 -2.00 3.28 11.30
N PRO A 105 -1.51 3.30 12.56
CA PRO A 105 -0.66 4.31 13.19
C PRO A 105 0.86 4.10 13.04
N SER A 106 1.33 3.35 12.04
CA SER A 106 2.77 3.28 11.72
C SER A 106 3.35 4.68 11.48
N ALA A 107 4.58 4.92 11.94
CA ALA A 107 5.29 6.19 11.75
C ALA A 107 5.52 6.51 10.26
N HIS A 108 5.73 5.48 9.44
CA HIS A 108 5.89 5.61 7.99
C HIS A 108 4.96 4.62 7.28
N PRO A 109 3.70 5.00 7.02
CA PRO A 109 2.80 4.21 6.21
C PRO A 109 3.34 4.10 4.78
N CYS A 110 3.43 2.89 4.24
CA CYS A 110 4.11 2.63 2.97
C CYS A 110 3.83 1.23 2.43
N LEU A 111 4.17 1.03 1.16
CA LEU A 111 4.42 -0.29 0.58
C LEU A 111 5.92 -0.41 0.28
N SER A 112 6.58 -1.38 0.88
CA SER A 112 8.02 -1.54 0.72
C SER A 112 8.42 -2.99 0.48
N PHE A 113 9.51 -3.14 -0.25
CA PHE A 113 10.11 -4.40 -0.63
C PHE A 113 11.58 -4.38 -0.25
N GLY A 114 12.02 -5.31 0.58
CA GLY A 114 13.41 -5.40 1.02
C GLY A 114 13.81 -4.41 2.11
N CYS A 115 12.87 -3.61 2.62
CA CYS A 115 13.09 -2.70 3.74
C CYS A 115 12.88 -3.41 5.08
N PRO A 116 13.81 -3.27 6.05
CA PRO A 116 13.62 -3.85 7.37
C PRO A 116 12.39 -3.30 8.09
N HIS A 117 11.57 -4.17 8.68
CA HIS A 117 10.45 -3.71 9.49
C HIS A 117 10.95 -3.02 10.77
N PRO A 118 10.40 -1.85 11.15
CA PRO A 118 10.80 -1.16 12.38
C PRO A 118 10.57 -2.06 13.60
N LYS A 119 11.64 -2.42 14.30
CA LYS A 119 11.55 -3.21 15.53
C LYS A 119 11.05 -2.33 16.67
N THR A 120 10.10 -2.82 17.46
CA THR A 120 9.45 -2.14 18.61
C THR A 120 10.42 -1.58 19.67
N LYS A 121 11.71 -1.97 19.64
CA LYS A 121 12.75 -1.48 20.55
C LYS A 121 13.48 -0.22 20.10
N GLN A 122 13.06 0.42 19.01
CA GLN A 122 13.55 1.76 18.72
C GLN A 122 13.08 2.69 19.84
N THR A 123 14.02 3.09 20.69
CA THR A 123 13.86 4.12 21.70
C THR A 123 13.15 5.30 21.05
N ALA A 124 12.04 5.72 21.65
CA ALA A 124 11.24 6.85 21.20
C ALA A 124 12.16 8.06 20.98
N GLY A 125 12.42 8.42 19.71
CA GLY A 125 13.12 9.66 19.36
C GLY A 125 14.26 9.61 18.34
N LEU A 126 14.66 8.47 17.75
CA LEU A 126 15.94 8.42 16.99
C LEU A 126 15.90 8.10 15.49
N SER A 127 14.85 7.54 14.90
CA SER A 127 14.78 7.45 13.43
C SER A 127 13.58 8.19 12.88
N THR A 128 13.83 9.42 12.43
CA THR A 128 12.90 10.22 11.61
C THR A 128 12.75 9.67 10.19
N HIS A 129 13.69 8.83 9.76
CA HIS A 129 13.78 8.33 8.40
C HIS A 129 13.44 6.85 8.30
N VAL A 130 12.91 6.47 7.14
CA VAL A 130 12.69 5.09 6.73
C VAL A 130 14.02 4.35 6.63
N ASN A 131 14.06 3.10 7.12
CA ASN A 131 15.20 2.22 6.93
C ASN A 131 15.11 1.54 5.56
N LEU A 132 16.00 1.93 4.64
CA LEU A 132 16.10 1.34 3.31
C LEU A 132 17.01 0.11 3.35
N GLY A 133 16.60 -0.96 2.67
CA GLY A 133 17.40 -2.16 2.55
C GLY A 133 18.58 -2.00 1.59
N ALA A 134 19.44 -3.02 1.55
CA ALA A 134 20.54 -3.08 0.60
C ALA A 134 20.04 -3.10 -0.84
N VAL A 135 19.07 -3.95 -1.13
CA VAL A 135 18.33 -3.96 -2.40
C VAL A 135 16.87 -3.84 -2.03
N SER A 136 16.29 -2.66 -2.27
CA SER A 136 14.94 -2.36 -1.80
C SER A 136 14.19 -1.39 -2.68
N LEU A 137 12.88 -1.57 -2.77
CA LEU A 137 11.94 -0.66 -3.40
C LEU A 137 10.96 -0.16 -2.34
N TYR A 138 10.87 1.15 -2.15
CA TYR A 138 9.96 1.78 -1.20
C TYR A 138 9.01 2.70 -1.97
N LEU A 139 7.71 2.57 -1.70
CA LEU A 139 6.63 3.40 -2.23
C LEU A 139 5.91 4.06 -1.06
N ASP A 140 5.68 5.36 -1.18
CA ASP A 140 5.01 6.13 -0.13
C ASP A 140 3.51 5.83 -0.04
N SER A 141 2.86 6.42 0.97
CA SER A 141 1.44 6.17 1.27
C SER A 141 0.46 6.69 0.22
N SER A 142 0.85 7.75 -0.51
CA SER A 142 0.07 8.36 -1.58
C SER A 142 0.26 7.63 -2.91
N PHE A 143 1.31 6.81 -3.05
CA PHE A 143 1.74 6.23 -4.31
C PHE A 143 2.10 7.31 -5.34
N GLU A 144 2.63 8.43 -4.87
CA GLU A 144 3.13 9.52 -5.72
C GLU A 144 4.64 9.42 -5.90
N PHE A 145 5.36 8.88 -4.90
CA PHE A 145 6.81 8.82 -4.93
C PHE A 145 7.35 7.46 -4.51
N GLY A 146 8.47 7.11 -5.13
CA GLY A 146 9.19 5.88 -4.84
C GLY A 146 10.70 6.10 -4.74
N VAL A 147 11.36 5.19 -4.03
CA VAL A 147 12.82 5.09 -4.02
C VAL A 147 13.24 3.64 -4.18
N PHE A 148 14.10 3.41 -5.16
CA PHE A 148 14.84 2.17 -5.32
C PHE A 148 16.27 2.37 -4.83
N THR A 149 16.75 1.49 -3.97
CA THR A 149 18.13 1.49 -3.45
C THR A 149 18.81 0.20 -3.82
N HIS A 150 20.01 0.32 -4.39
CA HIS A 150 20.93 -0.79 -4.60
C HIS A 150 22.28 -0.42 -3.98
N ASN A 151 22.57 -1.01 -2.84
CA ASN A 151 23.82 -0.93 -2.10
C ASN A 151 24.56 -2.26 -2.28
N TYR A 152 25.49 -2.26 -3.24
CA TYR A 152 26.38 -3.39 -3.52
C TYR A 152 27.38 -3.59 -2.39
N THR A 153 27.88 -2.52 -1.79
CA THR A 153 28.93 -2.58 -0.78
C THR A 153 28.47 -3.19 0.55
N SER A 154 27.17 -3.22 0.84
CA SER A 154 26.62 -3.86 2.05
C SER A 154 26.47 -5.39 1.97
N GLY A 155 26.72 -6.01 0.80
CA GLY A 155 26.71 -7.47 0.65
C GLY A 155 25.32 -8.13 0.64
N GLY A 156 24.28 -7.38 0.29
CA GLY A 156 22.91 -7.88 0.11
C GLY A 156 21.98 -7.64 1.29
N GLY A 157 20.71 -8.01 1.11
CA GLY A 157 19.66 -7.83 2.11
C GLY A 157 18.60 -8.90 1.98
N ALA A 158 17.32 -8.51 2.03
CA ALA A 158 16.22 -9.43 1.73
C ALA A 158 16.22 -9.88 0.26
N PHE A 159 16.86 -9.10 -0.61
CA PHE A 159 17.15 -9.47 -1.99
C PHE A 159 18.66 -9.48 -2.24
N HIS A 160 19.11 -10.34 -3.15
CA HIS A 160 20.47 -10.39 -3.64
C HIS A 160 20.82 -9.17 -4.47
N ASN A 161 22.09 -8.76 -4.46
CA ASN A 161 22.58 -7.70 -5.31
C ASN A 161 22.57 -8.07 -6.79
N SER A 162 22.65 -7.02 -7.60
CA SER A 162 22.95 -7.11 -9.01
C SER A 162 24.22 -7.92 -9.26
N GLU A 163 24.14 -8.93 -10.14
CA GLU A 163 25.29 -9.70 -10.58
C GLU A 163 26.18 -8.89 -11.55
N THR A 164 25.55 -7.95 -12.28
CA THR A 164 26.14 -7.21 -13.39
C THR A 164 26.62 -5.81 -13.00
N ARG A 165 25.79 -5.04 -12.29
CA ARG A 165 26.02 -3.69 -11.80
C ARG A 165 26.56 -3.72 -10.37
N ARG A 166 27.87 -3.92 -10.27
CA ARG A 166 28.62 -3.95 -9.00
C ARG A 166 28.92 -2.56 -8.45
N SER A 167 27.89 -1.72 -8.36
CA SER A 167 27.98 -0.33 -7.93
C SER A 167 26.80 0.07 -7.07
N ASP A 168 27.02 1.04 -6.19
CA ASP A 168 25.95 1.59 -5.36
C ASP A 168 25.18 2.66 -6.15
N PHE A 169 23.85 2.58 -6.15
CA PHE A 169 22.98 3.55 -6.79
C PHE A 169 21.63 3.68 -6.07
N GLN A 170 21.00 4.84 -6.22
CA GLN A 170 19.68 5.13 -5.66
C GLN A 170 18.87 5.96 -6.65
N ASP A 171 17.74 5.42 -7.07
CA ASP A 171 16.80 6.10 -7.95
C ASP A 171 15.59 6.56 -7.12
N ARG A 172 15.43 7.88 -6.99
CA ARG A 172 14.20 8.50 -6.47
C ARG A 172 13.36 8.91 -7.65
N PHE A 173 12.06 8.66 -7.61
CA PHE A 173 11.19 8.88 -8.77
C PHE A 173 9.77 9.23 -8.36
N GLU A 174 9.11 9.99 -9.22
CA GLU A 174 7.68 10.24 -9.20
C GLU A 174 6.97 9.11 -9.95
N ILE A 175 5.93 8.56 -9.34
CA ILE A 175 5.18 7.42 -9.85
C ILE A 175 4.17 7.93 -10.88
N GLU A 176 4.29 7.41 -12.10
CA GLU A 176 3.36 7.67 -13.20
C GLU A 176 2.24 6.62 -13.21
N SER A 177 2.58 5.35 -12.97
CA SER A 177 1.62 4.25 -12.94
C SER A 177 1.99 3.17 -11.93
N LEU A 178 0.95 2.58 -11.34
CA LEU A 178 1.05 1.44 -10.45
C LEU A 178 0.01 0.39 -10.88
N GLU A 179 0.48 -0.80 -11.25
CA GLU A 179 -0.35 -1.89 -11.74
C GLU A 179 -0.12 -3.13 -10.91
N VAL A 180 -1.20 -3.92 -10.70
CA VAL A 180 -1.11 -5.23 -10.05
C VAL A 180 -1.81 -6.24 -10.94
N TRP A 181 -1.04 -7.21 -11.43
CA TRP A 181 -1.46 -8.26 -12.33
C TRP A 181 -1.58 -9.58 -11.58
N GLY A 182 -2.75 -10.21 -11.65
CA GLY A 182 -2.94 -11.54 -11.10
C GLY A 182 -2.40 -12.62 -12.05
N CYS A 183 -1.59 -13.54 -11.53
CA CYS A 183 -1.00 -14.66 -12.29
C CYS A 183 -1.83 -15.96 -12.15
N GLY A 184 -3.13 -15.84 -11.85
CA GLY A 184 -4.04 -17.00 -11.78
C GLY A 184 -4.52 -17.44 -13.16
N GLY A 185 -5.02 -18.67 -13.27
CA GLY A 185 -5.70 -19.15 -14.47
C GLY A 185 -7.15 -18.64 -14.56
N ASP A 186 -7.84 -19.01 -15.64
CA ASP A 186 -9.23 -18.61 -15.89
C ASP A 186 -10.19 -19.02 -14.76
N ALA A 187 -9.91 -20.15 -14.10
CA ALA A 187 -10.71 -20.65 -12.99
C ALA A 187 -10.59 -19.77 -11.72
N GLU A 188 -9.37 -19.32 -11.38
CA GLU A 188 -9.13 -18.38 -10.29
C GLU A 188 -9.75 -17.02 -10.61
N ALA A 189 -9.61 -16.55 -11.85
CA ALA A 189 -10.19 -15.28 -12.29
C ALA A 189 -11.73 -15.30 -12.23
N GLN A 190 -12.37 -16.41 -12.61
CA GLN A 190 -13.83 -16.55 -12.56
C GLN A 190 -14.36 -16.58 -11.13
N LYS A 191 -13.74 -17.38 -10.24
CA LYS A 191 -14.08 -17.40 -8.81
C LYS A 191 -13.94 -16.01 -8.19
N GLN A 192 -12.94 -15.24 -8.61
CA GLN A 192 -12.77 -13.87 -8.14
C GLN A 192 -13.88 -12.93 -8.62
N LYS A 193 -14.26 -13.00 -9.90
CA LYS A 193 -15.37 -12.21 -10.44
C LYS A 193 -16.67 -12.50 -9.70
N GLU A 194 -16.93 -13.76 -9.39
CA GLU A 194 -18.11 -14.19 -8.63
C GLU A 194 -18.08 -13.65 -7.20
N MET A 195 -16.93 -13.72 -6.53
CA MET A 195 -16.75 -13.15 -5.19
C MET A 195 -16.91 -11.64 -5.17
N TRP A 196 -16.31 -10.91 -6.12
CA TRP A 196 -16.47 -9.45 -6.22
C TRP A 196 -17.91 -9.05 -6.53
N ALA A 197 -18.59 -9.77 -7.43
CA ALA A 197 -20.00 -9.53 -7.71
C ALA A 197 -20.89 -9.80 -6.49
N TRP A 198 -20.52 -10.78 -5.66
CA TRP A 198 -21.19 -11.05 -4.40
C TRP A 198 -20.92 -9.94 -3.36
N GLU A 199 -19.66 -9.52 -3.19
CA GLU A 199 -19.28 -8.41 -2.30
C GLU A 199 -19.94 -7.09 -2.71
N GLU A 200 -19.99 -6.78 -4.01
CA GLU A 200 -20.63 -5.57 -4.52
C GLU A 200 -22.14 -5.58 -4.26
N ARG A 201 -22.79 -6.73 -4.49
CA ARG A 201 -24.21 -6.93 -4.20
C ARG A 201 -24.50 -6.83 -2.70
N GLU A 202 -23.63 -7.38 -1.86
CA GLU A 202 -23.75 -7.30 -0.41
C GLU A 202 -23.52 -5.86 0.08
N ALA A 203 -22.52 -5.17 -0.47
CA ALA A 203 -22.23 -3.76 -0.16
C ALA A 203 -23.36 -2.83 -0.62
N GLU A 204 -24.00 -3.10 -1.76
CA GLU A 204 -25.20 -2.38 -2.21
C GLU A 204 -26.39 -2.66 -1.28
N ALA A 205 -26.60 -3.90 -0.86
CA ALA A 205 -27.65 -4.24 0.11
C ALA A 205 -27.43 -3.53 1.46
N ARG A 206 -26.18 -3.48 1.95
CA ARG A 206 -25.82 -2.73 3.17
C ARG A 206 -25.99 -1.21 3.00
N ARG A 207 -25.67 -0.65 1.83
CA ARG A 207 -25.93 0.78 1.52
C ARG A 207 -27.42 1.09 1.47
N LYS A 208 -28.22 0.21 0.88
CA LYS A 208 -29.67 0.38 0.74
C LYS A 208 -30.39 0.34 2.09
N ILE A 209 -29.88 -0.43 3.06
CA ILE A 209 -30.40 -0.44 4.43
C ILE A 209 -30.13 0.91 5.13
N ASN A 210 -28.96 1.52 4.93
CA ASN A 210 -28.60 2.81 5.54
C ASN A 210 -29.25 4.04 4.87
N LEU A 211 -29.76 3.92 3.64
CA LEU A 211 -30.51 4.97 2.94
C LEU A 211 -32.03 4.87 3.15
N GLY A 212 -32.51 3.82 3.83
CA GLY A 212 -33.93 3.51 3.97
C GLY A 212 -34.51 3.60 5.38
N SER A 213 -33.72 3.88 6.42
CA SER A 213 -34.19 3.95 7.81
C SER A 213 -34.66 5.34 8.24
N GLY A 214 -35.16 6.16 7.30
CA GLY A 214 -36.04 7.28 7.62
C GLY A 214 -37.44 6.75 7.90
N ASP A 215 -37.56 5.94 8.95
CA ASP A 215 -38.78 5.23 9.29
C ASP A 215 -39.74 6.23 9.93
N ILE A 216 -40.59 6.85 9.09
CA ILE A 216 -41.57 7.88 9.47
C ILE A 216 -42.45 7.40 10.64
N GLU A 217 -42.64 6.07 10.77
CA GLU A 217 -43.40 5.44 11.83
C GLU A 217 -42.65 5.39 13.17
N ALA A 218 -41.32 5.18 13.15
CA ALA A 218 -40.48 5.27 14.34
C ALA A 218 -40.32 6.72 14.83
N ASP A 219 -40.17 7.68 13.90
CA ASP A 219 -40.17 9.11 14.22
C ASP A 219 -41.54 9.57 14.77
N ARG A 220 -42.66 9.04 14.23
CA ARG A 220 -44.01 9.31 14.75
C ARG A 220 -44.20 8.75 16.16
N ALA A 221 -43.71 7.54 16.45
CA ALA A 221 -43.77 6.94 17.78
C ALA A 221 -42.92 7.71 18.81
N LEU A 222 -41.76 8.24 18.40
CA LEU A 222 -40.94 9.12 19.24
C LEU A 222 -41.61 10.48 19.50
N LEU A 223 -42.27 11.07 18.49
CA LEU A 223 -43.01 12.33 18.62
C LEU A 223 -44.30 12.18 19.47
N GLU A 224 -44.92 11.02 19.45
CA GLU A 224 -46.07 10.67 20.29
C GLU A 224 -45.65 10.46 21.76
N MET A 225 -44.53 9.76 22.01
CA MET A 225 -43.96 9.61 23.36
C MET A 225 -43.37 10.91 23.92
N ALA A 226 -42.85 11.79 23.07
CA ALA A 226 -42.39 13.13 23.44
C ALA A 226 -43.53 14.15 23.63
N GLY A 227 -44.79 13.74 23.44
CA GLY A 227 -45.99 14.56 23.70
C GLY A 227 -46.26 15.66 22.66
N LEU A 228 -45.58 15.64 21.51
CA LEU A 228 -45.72 16.67 20.47
C LEU A 228 -46.89 16.40 19.51
N ILE A 229 -47.36 15.14 19.40
CA ILE A 229 -48.46 14.74 18.53
C ILE A 229 -49.49 13.98 19.38
N GLY A 230 -50.39 14.70 20.05
CA GLY A 230 -51.44 14.10 20.90
C GLY A 230 -52.50 15.07 21.40
N GLY A 231 -52.60 16.27 20.82
CA GLY A 231 -53.49 17.33 21.30
C GLY A 231 -54.77 17.46 20.47
N ASN A 232 -55.62 16.42 20.40
CA ASN A 232 -57.02 16.66 20.03
C ASN A 232 -57.97 15.54 20.53
N ARG A 233 -58.55 15.74 21.72
CA ARG A 233 -59.94 15.35 22.05
C ARG A 233 -60.42 15.93 23.39
N SER A 234 -61.32 16.89 23.25
CA SER A 234 -62.56 17.08 24.04
C SER A 234 -62.50 17.05 25.57
N GLY A 235 -62.65 18.22 26.19
CA GLY A 235 -63.20 18.39 27.53
C GLY A 235 -64.16 19.60 27.54
N GLY A 236 -65.41 19.36 27.16
CA GLY A 236 -66.50 20.33 27.29
C GLY A 236 -66.93 20.51 28.75
N SER A 237 -67.44 21.72 29.04
CA SER A 237 -68.02 22.19 30.29
C SER A 237 -69.06 21.26 30.93
N MET A 238 -69.08 21.15 32.26
CA MET A 238 -70.22 21.56 33.13
C MET A 238 -69.99 21.21 34.61
N ASN A 239 -70.41 22.18 35.45
CA ASN A 239 -70.62 22.22 36.91
C ASN A 239 -69.41 22.37 37.83
#